data_AF-A0A2P8D4V3-F1
#
_entry.id   AF-A0A2P8D4V3-F1
#
_cell.length_a   1.000
_cell.length_b   1.000
_cell.length_c   1.000
_cell.angle_alpha   90.00
_cell.angle_beta   90.00
_cell.angle_gamma   90.00
#
_symmetry.space_group_name_H-M   'P 1'
#
loop_
_entity.id
_entity.type
_entity.pdbx_description
1 polymer ?
#
loop_
_entity_poly.entity_id
_entity_poly.type
_entity_poly.pdbx_seq_one_letter_code
_entity_poly.pdbx_strand_id
1 'polypeptide(L)'
;MPVTTPGRLAPLPTRAGLAVAALCAVVACGNGSTTGTKEPCTLIGAPKGVSVTIAERHAADVSTATMTVCWDGSCKEPDIRLHTSTSPGPAQCDDGVCVSRASPTGDLNGFADVEDLPTKPVEVRLVLFDTNGSELMDDRVTVTPSMKRPNGDHCPPGGPNAGVSVEDGALRKPD
;
A
#
# COMPACT_ATOMS: atom_id res chain seq x y z
N MET A 1 33.30 73.51 -68.72
CA MET A 1 34.56 73.11 -68.05
C MET A 1 34.24 72.89 -66.58
N PRO A 2 34.82 71.92 -65.87
CA PRO A 2 34.87 70.49 -66.17
C PRO A 2 34.49 69.61 -64.93
N VAL A 3 34.49 68.29 -65.14
CA VAL A 3 34.77 67.20 -64.17
C VAL A 3 33.64 66.67 -63.25
N THR A 4 32.98 65.61 -63.76
CA THR A 4 32.97 64.21 -63.24
C THR A 4 33.41 64.00 -61.77
N THR A 5 32.66 63.31 -60.90
CA THR A 5 32.78 61.85 -60.66
C THR A 5 31.91 61.47 -59.45
N PRO A 6 31.32 60.25 -59.40
CA PRO A 6 30.26 59.87 -58.46
C PRO A 6 30.78 59.19 -57.19
N GLY A 7 30.01 59.26 -56.10
CA GLY A 7 30.28 58.60 -54.83
C GLY A 7 29.06 57.85 -54.32
N ARG A 8 29.16 56.52 -54.41
CA ARG A 8 28.21 55.46 -54.06
C ARG A 8 27.28 55.73 -52.85
N LEU A 9 25.99 55.51 -53.07
CA LEU A 9 25.02 55.15 -52.03
C LEU A 9 25.41 53.80 -51.43
N ALA A 10 25.65 53.76 -50.12
CA ALA A 10 25.71 52.52 -49.37
C ALA A 10 24.28 51.96 -49.20
N PRO A 11 24.03 50.68 -49.49
CA PRO A 11 22.72 50.06 -49.30
C PRO A 11 22.39 49.96 -47.80
N LEU A 12 21.16 50.32 -47.46
CA LEU A 12 20.52 50.01 -46.19
C LEU A 12 20.64 48.49 -45.92
N PRO A 13 20.94 48.07 -44.68
CA PRO A 13 20.86 46.65 -44.35
C PRO A 13 19.41 46.19 -44.49
N THR A 14 19.18 45.38 -45.50
CA THR A 14 17.97 44.61 -45.74
C THR A 14 17.66 43.81 -44.49
N ARG A 15 16.55 44.13 -43.82
CA ARG A 15 15.93 43.27 -42.81
C ARG A 15 15.34 42.04 -43.51
N ALA A 16 16.22 41.15 -43.95
CA ALA A 16 15.89 39.73 -44.08
C ALA A 16 15.84 39.20 -42.65
N GLY A 17 14.84 38.48 -42.19
CA GLY A 17 13.79 37.73 -42.84
C GLY A 17 13.41 36.72 -41.77
N LEU A 18 12.12 36.55 -41.52
CA LEU A 18 11.60 35.63 -40.52
C LEU A 18 12.20 34.24 -40.67
N ALA A 19 12.77 33.71 -39.60
CA ALA A 19 12.77 32.29 -39.29
C ALA A 19 13.07 32.10 -37.79
N VAL A 20 12.13 32.50 -36.94
CA VAL A 20 12.03 31.94 -35.59
C VAL A 20 11.55 30.51 -35.78
N ALA A 21 12.48 29.60 -36.09
CA ALA A 21 12.27 28.18 -35.88
C ALA A 21 12.46 27.93 -34.38
N ALA A 22 11.48 28.38 -33.58
CA ALA A 22 11.30 27.89 -32.23
C ALA A 22 10.89 26.42 -32.38
N LEU A 23 11.90 25.55 -32.39
CA LEU A 23 11.74 24.12 -32.30
C LEU A 23 11.07 23.87 -30.95
N CYS A 24 9.75 23.75 -30.95
CA CYS A 24 8.98 23.31 -29.80
C CYS A 24 9.51 21.93 -29.42
N ALA A 25 10.45 21.89 -28.47
CA ALA A 25 10.72 20.72 -27.67
C ALA A 25 9.42 20.45 -26.89
N VAL A 26 8.52 19.69 -27.52
CA VAL A 26 7.46 19.01 -26.80
C VAL A 26 8.20 18.02 -25.91
N VAL A 27 8.53 18.46 -24.70
CA VAL A 27 8.87 17.56 -23.60
C VAL A 27 7.58 16.80 -23.35
N ALA A 28 7.42 15.70 -24.05
CA ALA A 28 6.41 14.73 -23.76
C ALA A 28 6.67 14.24 -22.34
N CYS A 29 5.90 14.75 -21.37
CA CYS A 29 5.62 14.04 -20.12
C CYS A 29 4.76 12.82 -20.46
N GLY A 30 5.32 11.90 -21.25
CA GLY A 30 4.74 10.63 -21.63
C GLY A 30 5.78 9.58 -21.28
N ASN A 31 5.47 8.79 -20.25
CA ASN A 31 6.31 7.73 -19.71
C ASN A 31 7.12 7.02 -20.80
N GLY A 32 8.43 7.26 -20.81
CA GLY A 32 9.36 6.53 -21.64
C GLY A 32 9.34 5.07 -21.21
N SER A 33 8.61 4.25 -21.96
CA SER A 33 8.86 2.81 -22.03
C SER A 33 10.22 2.61 -22.70
N THR A 34 11.29 2.74 -21.93
CA THR A 34 12.63 2.36 -22.37
C THR A 34 12.73 0.85 -22.42
N THR A 35 13.11 0.37 -23.59
CA THR A 35 13.49 -1.01 -23.91
C THR A 35 14.32 -1.67 -22.79
N GLY A 36 13.78 -2.72 -22.16
CA GLY A 36 14.56 -3.73 -21.42
C GLY A 36 14.87 -3.45 -19.95
N THR A 37 14.33 -2.41 -19.33
CA THR A 37 14.48 -2.19 -17.88
C THR A 37 13.38 -2.92 -17.10
N LYS A 38 13.75 -3.76 -16.13
CA LYS A 38 12.81 -4.31 -15.13
C LYS A 38 11.97 -3.17 -14.58
N GLU A 39 10.66 -3.38 -14.46
CA GLU A 39 9.71 -2.42 -13.90
C GLU A 39 10.24 -1.89 -12.55
N PRO A 40 10.19 -0.57 -12.29
CA PRO A 40 10.74 -0.02 -11.06
C PRO A 40 9.90 -0.45 -9.85
N CYS A 41 10.55 -0.91 -8.78
CA CYS A 41 9.88 -1.25 -7.52
C CYS A 41 9.29 0.00 -6.86
N THR A 42 8.03 -0.09 -6.40
CA THR A 42 7.41 0.99 -5.62
C THR A 42 7.87 0.97 -4.15
N LEU A 43 7.56 2.03 -3.40
CA LEU A 43 7.84 2.10 -1.95
C LEU A 43 6.76 1.41 -1.08
N ILE A 44 5.86 0.60 -1.67
CA ILE A 44 4.87 -0.18 -0.92
C ILE A 44 5.58 -1.32 -0.18
N GLY A 45 5.44 -1.38 1.14
CA GLY A 45 5.97 -2.43 1.99
C GLY A 45 4.90 -3.38 2.51
N ALA A 46 5.32 -4.53 3.05
CA ALA A 46 4.49 -5.36 3.90
C ALA A 46 5.05 -5.32 5.32
N PRO A 47 4.24 -5.01 6.35
CA PRO A 47 4.72 -4.98 7.73
C PRO A 47 5.00 -6.40 8.25
N LYS A 48 5.80 -6.45 9.31
CA LYS A 48 6.08 -7.69 10.04
C LYS A 48 5.05 -7.86 11.15
N GLY A 49 4.29 -8.95 11.16
CA GLY A 49 3.28 -9.11 12.20
C GLY A 49 2.18 -10.11 11.91
N VAL A 50 1.14 -10.06 12.73
CA VAL A 50 -0.03 -10.94 12.65
C VAL A 50 -1.28 -10.09 12.53
N SER A 51 -2.06 -10.30 11.46
CA SER A 51 -3.39 -9.71 11.33
C SER A 51 -4.43 -10.60 11.99
N VAL A 52 -5.44 -10.00 12.61
CA VAL A 52 -6.63 -10.70 13.09
C VAL A 52 -7.87 -10.14 12.39
N THR A 53 -8.80 -11.04 12.05
CA THR A 53 -10.17 -10.69 11.68
C THR A 53 -11.15 -11.39 12.62
N ILE A 54 -12.12 -10.67 13.16
CA ILE A 54 -13.17 -11.21 14.01
C ILE A 54 -14.48 -11.04 13.24
N ALA A 55 -15.11 -12.17 12.90
CA ALA A 55 -16.33 -12.13 12.11
C ALA A 55 -17.46 -11.40 12.86
N GLU A 56 -18.34 -10.71 12.12
CA GLU A 56 -19.46 -9.91 12.65
C GLU A 56 -20.23 -10.60 13.79
N ARG A 57 -20.53 -11.90 13.65
CA ARG A 57 -21.25 -12.71 14.66
C ARG A 57 -20.59 -12.73 16.05
N HIS A 58 -19.28 -12.51 16.11
CA HIS A 58 -18.48 -12.47 17.35
C HIS A 58 -18.05 -11.05 17.70
N ALA A 59 -18.04 -10.14 16.73
CA ALA A 59 -17.57 -8.77 16.90
C ALA A 59 -18.44 -7.91 17.82
N ALA A 60 -19.74 -8.19 17.91
CA ALA A 60 -20.71 -7.33 18.61
C ALA A 60 -20.39 -7.11 20.10
N ASP A 61 -19.86 -8.14 20.77
CA ASP A 61 -19.55 -8.09 22.21
C ASP A 61 -18.08 -7.76 22.49
N VAL A 62 -17.22 -7.76 21.47
CA VAL A 62 -15.76 -7.58 21.62
C VAL A 62 -15.41 -6.10 21.67
N SER A 63 -14.69 -5.71 22.72
CA SER A 63 -14.17 -4.35 22.89
C SER A 63 -12.65 -4.26 22.73
N THR A 64 -11.90 -5.24 23.24
CA THR A 64 -10.43 -5.24 23.19
C THR A 64 -9.90 -6.65 22.98
N ALA A 65 -8.62 -6.75 22.62
CA ALA A 65 -7.92 -8.02 22.46
C ALA A 65 -6.50 -7.91 23.01
N THR A 66 -5.96 -9.03 23.46
CA THR A 66 -4.52 -9.22 23.68
C THR A 66 -4.02 -10.33 22.79
N MET A 67 -2.81 -10.16 22.27
CA MET A 67 -2.16 -11.16 21.43
C MET A 67 -0.81 -11.53 22.03
N THR A 68 -0.53 -12.83 22.08
CA THR A 68 0.79 -13.35 22.42
C THR A 68 1.29 -14.20 21.24
N VAL A 69 2.51 -13.95 20.80
CA VAL A 69 3.14 -14.68 19.69
C VAL A 69 4.41 -15.36 20.20
N CYS A 70 4.46 -16.67 20.12
CA CYS A 70 5.54 -17.48 20.68
C CYS A 70 6.29 -18.28 19.61
N TRP A 71 7.62 -18.28 19.69
CA TRP A 71 8.51 -19.13 18.90
C TRP A 71 9.82 -19.36 19.66
N ASP A 72 10.47 -20.50 19.41
CA ASP A 72 11.74 -20.87 20.08
C ASP A 72 11.72 -20.79 21.62
N GLY A 73 10.56 -21.07 22.23
CA GLY A 73 10.38 -20.98 23.69
C GLY A 73 10.35 -19.56 24.25
N SER A 74 10.34 -18.53 23.40
CA SER A 74 10.14 -17.13 23.80
C SER A 74 8.83 -16.60 23.26
N CYS A 75 8.21 -15.66 23.98
CA CYS A 75 6.96 -15.03 23.59
C CYS A 75 7.12 -13.52 23.51
N LYS A 76 6.36 -12.90 22.60
CA LYS A 76 6.17 -11.46 22.51
C LYS A 76 4.68 -11.15 22.72
N GLU A 77 4.38 -10.04 23.37
CA GLU A 77 3.03 -9.52 23.56
C GLU A 77 2.91 -8.19 22.82
N PRO A 78 2.73 -8.23 21.49
CA PRO A 78 2.56 -7.02 20.70
C PRO A 78 1.23 -6.32 21.03
N ASP A 79 1.24 -4.99 20.94
CA ASP A 79 0.00 -4.21 21.02
C ASP A 79 -0.90 -4.54 19.83
N ILE A 80 -2.19 -4.68 20.08
CA ILE A 80 -3.20 -4.83 19.04
C ILE A 80 -4.39 -3.91 19.32
N ARG A 81 -4.81 -3.19 18.27
CA ARG A 81 -6.04 -2.39 18.30
C ARG A 81 -7.00 -2.93 17.26
N LEU A 82 -8.24 -3.11 17.70
CA LEU A 82 -9.33 -3.54 16.84
C LEU A 82 -10.01 -2.31 16.24
N HIS A 83 -10.35 -2.44 14.97
CA HIS A 83 -11.05 -1.43 14.19
C HIS A 83 -12.23 -2.10 13.47
N THR A 84 -13.29 -1.33 13.24
CA THR A 84 -14.38 -1.81 12.39
C THR A 84 -13.89 -1.98 10.96
N SER A 85 -14.03 -3.18 10.43
CA SER A 85 -13.75 -3.49 9.03
C SER A 85 -14.70 -2.71 8.11
N THR A 86 -14.21 -2.36 6.93
CA THR A 86 -15.01 -1.68 5.91
C THR A 86 -14.84 -2.36 4.57
N SER A 87 -15.87 -2.27 3.73
CA SER A 87 -15.83 -2.73 2.35
C SER A 87 -16.25 -1.60 1.41
N PRO A 88 -15.61 -1.46 0.24
CA PRO A 88 -16.07 -0.50 -0.76
C PRO A 88 -17.45 -0.91 -1.28
N GLY A 89 -18.38 0.04 -1.29
CA GLY A 89 -19.64 -0.13 -2.00
C GLY A 89 -19.44 -0.11 -3.53
N PRO A 90 -20.53 -0.26 -4.30
CA PRO A 90 -20.49 -0.13 -5.75
C PRO A 90 -19.87 1.20 -6.18
N ALA A 91 -18.97 1.14 -7.16
CA ALA A 91 -18.42 2.34 -7.76
C ALA A 91 -19.47 3.03 -8.65
N GLN A 92 -19.58 4.35 -8.51
CA GLN A 92 -20.36 5.21 -9.39
C GLN A 92 -19.37 5.98 -10.25
N CYS A 93 -19.55 5.93 -11.57
CA CYS A 93 -18.64 6.57 -12.51
C CYS A 93 -19.37 7.64 -13.33
N ASP A 94 -18.75 8.81 -13.45
CA ASP A 94 -19.20 9.93 -14.27
C ASP A 94 -17.99 10.51 -15.02
N ASP A 95 -18.09 10.67 -16.34
CA ASP A 95 -17.00 11.11 -17.23
C ASP A 95 -15.63 10.41 -16.99
N GLY A 96 -15.66 9.12 -16.68
CA GLY A 96 -14.45 8.31 -16.43
C GLY A 96 -13.84 8.48 -15.04
N VAL A 97 -14.45 9.31 -14.17
CA VAL A 97 -14.10 9.42 -12.75
C VAL A 97 -15.02 8.50 -11.95
N CYS A 98 -14.43 7.55 -11.23
CA CYS A 98 -15.17 6.60 -10.41
C CYS A 98 -14.99 6.87 -8.92
N VAL A 99 -16.09 6.90 -8.17
CA VAL A 99 -16.11 7.05 -6.71
C VAL A 99 -16.83 5.88 -6.06
N SER A 100 -16.30 5.40 -4.95
CA SER A 100 -16.97 4.41 -4.08
C SER A 100 -16.97 4.93 -2.65
N ARG A 101 -18.03 4.62 -1.90
CA ARG A 101 -18.11 4.89 -0.47
C ARG A 101 -17.85 3.61 0.30
N ALA A 102 -16.91 3.65 1.23
CA ALA A 102 -16.71 2.57 2.18
C ALA A 102 -17.90 2.49 3.15
N SER A 103 -18.32 1.27 3.47
CA SER A 103 -19.34 1.00 4.49
C SER A 103 -18.81 -0.04 5.49
N PRO A 104 -19.17 0.04 6.78
CA PRO A 104 -18.82 -0.99 7.75
C PRO A 104 -19.31 -2.38 7.32
N THR A 105 -18.50 -3.42 7.54
CA THR A 105 -18.92 -4.82 7.31
C THR A 105 -19.46 -5.50 8.56
N GLY A 106 -19.32 -4.88 9.73
CA GLY A 106 -19.66 -5.47 11.03
C GLY A 106 -18.54 -6.31 11.64
N ASP A 107 -17.58 -6.77 10.85
CA ASP A 107 -16.37 -7.43 11.35
C ASP A 107 -15.44 -6.44 12.08
N LEU A 108 -14.57 -6.99 12.93
CA LEU A 108 -13.41 -6.24 13.43
C LEU A 108 -12.14 -6.76 12.77
N ASN A 109 -11.18 -5.87 12.56
CA ASN A 109 -9.83 -6.23 12.15
C ASN A 109 -8.77 -5.52 12.99
N GLY A 110 -7.60 -6.14 13.10
CA GLY A 110 -6.45 -5.57 13.78
C GLY A 110 -5.15 -6.10 13.20
N PHE A 111 -4.06 -5.40 13.48
CA PHE A 111 -2.70 -5.84 13.15
C PHE A 111 -1.81 -5.65 14.36
N ALA A 112 -1.07 -6.70 14.70
CA ALA A 112 -0.08 -6.69 15.77
C ALA A 112 1.31 -6.71 15.14
N ASP A 113 2.07 -5.61 15.28
CA ASP A 113 3.43 -5.50 14.78
C ASP A 113 4.40 -6.38 15.60
N VAL A 114 5.17 -7.23 14.92
CA VAL A 114 6.12 -8.15 15.55
C VAL A 114 7.46 -8.06 14.81
N GLU A 115 8.38 -7.24 15.33
CA GLU A 115 9.62 -6.85 14.65
C GLU A 115 10.54 -8.03 14.25
N ASP A 116 10.58 -9.06 15.11
CA ASP A 116 11.45 -10.24 14.95
C ASP A 116 10.68 -11.48 14.44
N LEU A 117 9.50 -11.29 13.84
CA LEU A 117 8.66 -12.40 13.40
C LEU A 117 9.39 -13.29 12.37
N PRO A 118 9.57 -14.60 12.63
CA PRO A 118 10.30 -15.47 11.72
C PRO A 118 9.39 -16.08 10.65
N THR A 119 9.98 -16.58 9.57
CA THR A 119 9.28 -17.34 8.51
C THR A 119 9.18 -18.84 8.83
N LYS A 120 8.84 -19.18 10.07
CA LYS A 120 8.69 -20.56 10.56
C LYS A 120 7.45 -20.64 11.45
N PRO A 121 6.98 -21.84 11.84
CA PRO A 121 5.80 -21.95 12.69
C PRO A 121 5.93 -21.13 13.98
N VAL A 122 4.90 -20.34 14.27
CA VAL A 122 4.73 -19.58 15.50
C VAL A 122 3.37 -19.92 16.10
N GLU A 123 3.28 -20.00 17.43
CA GLU A 123 2.01 -20.10 18.13
C GLU A 123 1.48 -18.69 18.38
N VAL A 124 0.23 -18.45 17.99
CA VAL A 124 -0.50 -17.22 18.27
C VAL A 124 -1.59 -17.54 19.27
N ARG A 125 -1.58 -16.86 20.42
CA ARG A 125 -2.68 -16.82 21.37
C ARG A 125 -3.43 -15.51 21.21
N LEU A 126 -4.75 -15.58 21.18
CA LEU A 126 -5.62 -14.41 21.16
C LEU A 126 -6.61 -14.50 22.32
N VAL A 127 -6.68 -13.45 23.12
CA VAL A 127 -7.70 -13.29 24.16
C VAL A 127 -8.59 -12.11 23.80
N LEU A 128 -9.90 -12.30 23.84
CA LEU A 128 -10.89 -11.27 23.54
C LEU A 128 -11.62 -10.87 24.82
N PHE A 129 -11.91 -9.58 24.96
CA PHE A 129 -12.59 -9.02 26.12
C PHE A 129 -13.79 -8.17 25.72
N ASP A 130 -14.83 -8.22 26.54
CA ASP A 130 -15.99 -7.33 26.44
C ASP A 130 -15.67 -5.91 26.96
N THR A 131 -16.67 -5.02 26.94
CA THR A 131 -16.51 -3.64 27.42
C THR A 131 -16.29 -3.52 28.93
N ASN A 132 -16.65 -4.55 29.71
CA ASN A 132 -16.44 -4.62 31.15
C ASN A 132 -15.08 -5.26 31.51
N GLY A 133 -14.33 -5.75 30.52
CA GLY A 133 -13.08 -6.48 30.70
C GLY A 133 -13.27 -7.97 30.99
N SER A 134 -14.47 -8.52 30.82
CA SER A 134 -14.71 -9.97 30.93
C SER A 134 -14.12 -10.70 29.73
N GLU A 135 -13.45 -11.82 29.97
CA GLU A 135 -12.92 -12.67 28.90
C GLU A 135 -14.07 -13.34 28.14
N LEU A 136 -14.06 -13.17 26.81
CA LEU A 136 -15.02 -13.78 25.87
C LEU A 136 -14.43 -15.03 25.20
N MET A 137 -13.11 -15.05 25.01
CA MET A 137 -12.39 -16.12 24.33
C MET A 137 -10.92 -16.08 24.74
N ASP A 138 -10.31 -17.24 24.91
CA ASP A 138 -8.86 -17.47 24.97
C ASP A 138 -8.55 -18.71 24.13
N ASP A 139 -7.95 -18.50 22.96
CA ASP A 139 -7.64 -19.60 22.04
C ASP A 139 -6.27 -19.42 21.37
N ARG A 140 -5.74 -20.53 20.85
CA ARG A 140 -4.40 -20.62 20.27
C ARG A 140 -4.43 -21.30 18.90
N VAL A 141 -3.62 -20.80 17.99
CA VAL A 141 -3.40 -21.43 16.68
C VAL A 141 -1.95 -21.31 16.26
N THR A 142 -1.44 -22.35 15.60
CA THR A 142 -0.12 -22.30 14.97
C THR A 142 -0.24 -21.85 13.52
N VAL A 143 0.50 -20.79 13.16
CA VAL A 143 0.59 -20.28 11.79
C VAL A 143 2.05 -20.18 11.36
N THR A 144 2.28 -20.19 10.04
CA THR A 144 3.62 -20.01 9.46
C THR A 144 3.65 -18.68 8.70
N PRO A 145 4.26 -17.61 9.24
CA PRO A 145 4.41 -16.35 8.55
C PRO A 145 5.19 -16.52 7.24
N SER A 146 4.80 -15.73 6.24
CA SER A 146 5.41 -15.78 4.91
C SER A 146 5.84 -14.38 4.47
N MET A 147 6.96 -14.32 3.74
CA MET A 147 7.41 -13.09 3.10
C MET A 147 6.39 -12.66 2.05
N LYS A 148 5.88 -11.43 2.15
CA LYS A 148 4.98 -10.86 1.14
C LYS A 148 5.77 -10.07 0.10
N ARG A 149 5.28 -10.08 -1.14
CA ARG A 149 5.90 -9.38 -2.28
C ARG A 149 4.89 -8.45 -2.94
N PRO A 150 4.53 -7.33 -2.29
CA PRO A 150 3.54 -6.40 -2.83
C PRO A 150 3.98 -5.76 -4.17
N ASN A 151 5.29 -5.73 -4.46
CA ASN A 151 5.86 -5.21 -5.72
C ASN A 151 6.24 -6.32 -6.72
N GLY A 152 5.79 -7.56 -6.52
CA GLY A 152 6.12 -8.70 -7.38
C GLY A 152 7.50 -9.32 -7.12
N ASP A 153 7.77 -10.44 -7.79
CA ASP A 153 8.93 -11.31 -7.52
C ASP A 153 10.29 -10.72 -7.93
N HIS A 154 10.29 -9.70 -8.78
CA HIS A 154 11.50 -9.02 -9.22
C HIS A 154 12.01 -8.00 -8.19
N CYS A 155 11.21 -7.67 -7.18
CA CYS A 155 11.53 -6.73 -6.12
C CYS A 155 11.91 -7.45 -4.81
N PRO A 156 12.68 -6.81 -3.92
CA PRO A 156 12.89 -7.32 -2.57
C PRO A 156 11.54 -7.58 -1.87
N PRO A 157 11.42 -8.66 -1.08
CA PRO A 157 10.21 -8.91 -0.33
C PRO A 157 10.05 -7.89 0.82
N GLY A 158 8.81 -7.70 1.27
CA GLY A 158 8.50 -6.99 2.51
C GLY A 158 8.74 -7.85 3.75
N GLY A 159 8.18 -7.44 4.88
CA GLY A 159 8.22 -8.20 6.13
C GLY A 159 7.40 -9.50 6.08
N PRO A 160 7.77 -10.53 6.88
CA PRO A 160 6.94 -11.70 7.04
C PRO A 160 5.68 -11.37 7.81
N ASN A 161 4.53 -11.87 7.36
CA ASN A 161 3.29 -11.80 8.13
C ASN A 161 2.42 -13.04 7.95
N ALA A 162 1.49 -13.19 8.89
CA ALA A 162 0.44 -14.21 8.89
C ALA A 162 -0.90 -13.55 9.23
N GLY A 163 -1.99 -14.24 8.89
CA GLY A 163 -3.32 -13.89 9.39
C GLY A 163 -3.84 -14.96 10.34
N VAL A 164 -4.82 -14.58 11.15
CA VAL A 164 -5.70 -15.46 11.93
C VAL A 164 -7.12 -14.90 11.88
N SER A 165 -8.13 -15.75 12.00
CA SER A 165 -9.54 -15.34 12.06
C SER A 165 -10.25 -15.97 13.25
N VAL A 166 -11.24 -15.26 13.80
CA VAL A 166 -12.15 -15.81 14.81
C VAL A 166 -13.44 -16.22 14.13
N GLU A 167 -13.64 -17.53 14.06
CA GLU A 167 -14.75 -18.17 13.37
C GLU A 167 -15.32 -19.28 14.25
N ASP A 168 -16.64 -19.29 14.40
CA ASP A 168 -17.41 -20.27 15.18
C ASP A 168 -16.89 -20.42 16.62
N GLY A 169 -16.46 -19.29 17.21
CA GLY A 169 -15.95 -19.22 18.58
C GLY A 169 -14.53 -19.77 18.74
N ALA A 170 -13.81 -20.00 17.64
CA ALA A 170 -12.46 -20.54 17.65
C ALA A 170 -11.51 -19.69 16.81
N LEU A 171 -10.23 -19.67 17.21
CA LEU A 171 -9.16 -19.04 16.47
C LEU A 171 -8.68 -19.99 15.36
N ARG A 172 -8.68 -19.49 14.13
CA ARG A 172 -8.36 -20.25 12.92
C ARG A 172 -7.22 -19.57 12.17
N LYS A 173 -6.49 -20.38 11.41
CA LYS A 173 -5.68 -19.87 10.30
C LYS A 173 -6.64 -19.45 9.17
N PRO A 174 -6.32 -18.39 8.42
CA PRO A 174 -7.05 -18.06 7.20
C PRO A 174 -6.93 -19.21 6.21
N ASP A 175 -8.00 -19.47 5.47
CA ASP A 175 -8.07 -20.44 4.38
C ASP A 175 -7.10 -20.11 3.23
#